data_AF-A0A973RFB9-F1
#
_entry.id   AF-A0A973RFB9-F1
#
_cell.length_a   1.000
_cell.length_b   1.000
_cell.length_c   1.000
_cell.angle_alpha   90.00
_cell.angle_beta   90.00
_cell.angle_gamma   90.00
#
_symmetry.space_group_name_H-M   'P 1'
#
loop_
_entity.id
_entity.type
_entity.pdbx_description
1 polymer ?
#
loop_
_entity_poly.entity_id
_entity_poly.type
_entity_poly.pdbx_seq_one_letter_code
_entity_poly.pdbx_strand_id
1 'polypeptide(L)'
;DLRGNGGGSPREVTRLLGAFAHDKVTSYFCPLKGECVPNRTDDSVPLLGSRLIVLTDRGCASACEDFSAAVKDNGLGTLIGTRTAGAVSGPSQAYLLDDGSAVLLPKVRHLGPAREIIDTIGVPVDHYAPITALDLATGRDPGVAKALALV
;
A
#
# COMPACT_ATOMS: atom_id res chain seq x y z
N ASP A 1 -8.69 7.04 -3.59
CA ASP A 1 -7.61 7.48 -4.50
C ASP A 1 -6.34 7.59 -3.66
N LEU A 2 -5.27 6.91 -4.04
CA LEU A 2 -4.00 6.88 -3.32
C LEU A 2 -2.84 7.52 -4.10
N ARG A 3 -3.12 8.18 -5.23
CA ARG A 3 -2.11 8.91 -5.98
C ARG A 3 -1.48 10.00 -5.12
N GLY A 4 -0.14 10.09 -5.13
CA GLY A 4 0.63 11.02 -4.30
C GLY A 4 0.70 10.67 -2.80
N ASN A 5 0.16 9.52 -2.35
CA ASN A 5 0.14 9.16 -0.93
C ASN A 5 1.47 8.51 -0.47
N GLY A 6 2.30 9.27 0.24
CA GLY A 6 3.60 8.79 0.73
C GLY A 6 3.57 7.74 1.86
N GLY A 7 2.39 7.36 2.36
CA GLY A 7 2.22 6.33 3.39
C GLY A 7 1.64 6.86 4.70
N GLY A 8 2.06 6.28 5.82
CA GLY A 8 1.48 6.56 7.13
C GLY A 8 1.59 5.39 8.10
N SER A 9 0.55 5.17 8.90
CA SER A 9 0.54 4.14 9.94
C SER A 9 0.14 2.77 9.39
N PRO A 10 0.91 1.69 9.66
CA PRO A 10 0.49 0.32 9.35
C PRO A 10 -0.81 -0.10 10.04
N ARG A 11 -1.16 0.51 11.19
CA ARG A 11 -2.44 0.24 11.87
C ARG A 11 -3.64 0.74 11.07
N GLU A 12 -3.49 1.84 10.34
CA GLU A 12 -4.58 2.34 9.50
C GLU A 12 -4.74 1.49 8.24
N VAL A 13 -3.69 0.79 7.79
CA VAL A 13 -3.80 -0.21 6.71
C VAL A 13 -4.68 -1.37 7.16
N THR A 14 -4.40 -1.98 8.31
CA THR A 14 -5.18 -3.11 8.83
C THR A 14 -6.62 -2.71 9.13
N ARG A 15 -6.84 -1.50 9.65
CA ARG A 15 -8.16 -0.95 9.94
C ARG A 15 -8.97 -0.66 8.67
N LEU A 16 -8.38 0.01 7.68
CA LEU A 16 -9.06 0.34 6.43
C LEU A 16 -9.40 -0.93 5.65
N LEU A 17 -8.50 -1.90 5.58
CA LEU A 17 -8.76 -3.20 4.94
C LEU A 17 -9.82 -4.02 5.68
N GLY A 18 -9.91 -3.89 7.01
CA GLY A 18 -10.97 -4.50 7.83
C GLY A 18 -12.39 -4.10 7.40
N ALA A 19 -12.55 -2.92 6.78
CA ALA A 19 -13.82 -2.49 6.21
C ALA A 19 -14.21 -3.23 4.90
N PHE A 20 -13.26 -3.94 4.27
CA PHE A 20 -13.47 -4.63 2.98
C PHE A 20 -13.39 -6.15 3.11
N ALA A 21 -12.57 -6.68 4.02
CA ALA A 21 -12.47 -8.10 4.28
C ALA A 21 -12.03 -8.38 5.72
N HIS A 22 -12.45 -9.54 6.22
CA HIS A 22 -12.02 -10.09 7.51
C HIS A 22 -11.14 -11.33 7.31
N ASP A 23 -10.40 -11.70 8.35
CA ASP A 23 -9.45 -12.83 8.37
C ASP A 23 -8.48 -12.85 7.17
N LYS A 24 -7.96 -11.68 6.79
CA LYS A 24 -6.93 -11.57 5.74
C LYS A 24 -5.60 -11.15 6.34
N VAL A 25 -4.53 -11.77 5.86
CA VAL A 25 -3.18 -11.27 6.08
C VAL A 25 -2.95 -10.10 5.13
N THR A 26 -2.52 -8.97 5.68
CA THR A 26 -2.26 -7.75 4.91
C THR A 26 -0.78 -7.62 4.56
N SER A 27 0.10 -8.12 5.42
CA SER A 27 1.55 -8.14 5.21
C SER A 27 2.25 -8.98 6.27
N TYR A 28 3.57 -9.09 6.15
CA TYR A 28 4.44 -9.64 7.18
C TYR A 28 5.52 -8.64 7.56
N PHE A 29 5.84 -8.60 8.86
CA PHE A 29 7.03 -7.97 9.38
C PHE A 29 8.03 -9.04 9.81
N CYS A 30 9.12 -9.14 9.06
CA CYS A 30 10.18 -10.12 9.26
C CYS A 30 11.38 -9.48 9.96
N PRO A 31 11.61 -9.75 11.25
CA PRO A 31 12.83 -9.32 11.92
C PRO A 31 14.06 -10.02 11.34
N LEU A 32 15.25 -9.49 11.61
CA LEU A 32 16.52 -10.13 11.20
C LEU A 32 16.70 -11.54 11.82
N LYS A 33 16.18 -11.74 13.03
CA LYS A 33 16.20 -13.01 13.76
C LYS A 33 14.80 -13.28 14.29
N GLY A 34 14.36 -14.54 14.22
CA GLY A 34 13.02 -14.96 14.62
C GLY A 34 12.07 -15.11 13.42
N GLU A 35 10.80 -15.32 13.72
CA GLU A 35 9.77 -15.56 12.70
C GLU A 35 9.16 -14.26 12.18
N CYS A 36 8.70 -14.30 10.92
CA CYS A 36 7.91 -13.23 10.34
C CYS A 36 6.52 -13.17 10.99
N VAL A 37 6.16 -12.00 11.51
CA VAL A 37 4.86 -11.78 12.16
C VAL A 37 3.85 -11.28 11.11
N PRO A 38 2.70 -11.94 10.92
CA PRO A 38 1.66 -11.46 10.01
C PRO A 38 0.92 -10.27 10.63
N ASN A 39 0.70 -9.23 9.83
CA ASN A 39 -0.33 -8.23 10.07
C ASN A 39 -1.65 -8.73 9.46
N ARG A 40 -2.77 -8.44 10.12
CA ARG A 40 -4.10 -8.92 9.71
C ARG A 40 -5.10 -7.79 9.71
N THR A 41 -6.17 -7.95 8.94
CA THR A 41 -7.34 -7.07 8.98
C THR A 41 -7.85 -6.87 10.40
N ASP A 42 -8.31 -5.66 10.71
CA ASP A 42 -9.02 -5.39 11.95
C ASP A 42 -10.49 -5.80 11.79
N ASP A 43 -10.79 -7.04 12.22
CA ASP A 43 -12.11 -7.64 12.05
C ASP A 43 -13.18 -7.02 12.97
N SER A 44 -12.81 -6.07 13.84
CA SER A 44 -13.78 -5.27 14.59
C SER A 44 -14.46 -4.19 13.75
N VAL A 45 -13.91 -3.89 12.57
CA VAL A 45 -14.48 -2.90 11.63
C VAL A 45 -15.63 -3.52 10.84
N PRO A 46 -16.82 -2.90 10.80
CA PRO A 46 -17.93 -3.41 9.99
C PRO A 46 -17.60 -3.44 8.49
N LEU A 47 -17.97 -4.53 7.82
CA LEU A 47 -17.81 -4.66 6.37
C LEU A 47 -18.73 -3.69 5.62
N LEU A 48 -18.18 -3.00 4.63
CA LEU A 48 -18.92 -2.06 3.78
C LEU A 48 -19.77 -2.76 2.71
N GLY A 49 -19.41 -3.97 2.30
CA GLY A 49 -20.10 -4.69 1.22
C GLY A 49 -19.99 -4.04 -0.16
N SER A 50 -19.03 -3.13 -0.34
CA SER A 50 -18.84 -2.34 -1.56
C SER A 50 -17.67 -2.85 -2.40
N ARG A 51 -17.76 -2.66 -3.72
CA ARG A 51 -16.62 -2.86 -4.63
C ARG A 51 -15.53 -1.83 -4.35
N LEU A 52 -14.26 -2.25 -4.46
CA LEU A 52 -13.10 -1.40 -4.27
C LEU A 52 -12.33 -1.21 -5.58
N ILE A 53 -12.10 0.05 -5.95
CA ILE A 53 -11.14 0.44 -6.98
C ILE A 53 -10.11 1.36 -6.33
N VAL A 54 -8.83 1.06 -6.56
CA VAL A 54 -7.71 1.82 -5.99
C VAL A 54 -6.94 2.48 -7.12
N LEU A 55 -6.85 3.81 -7.07
CA LEU A 55 -6.02 4.58 -7.99
C LEU A 55 -4.63 4.77 -7.36
N THR A 56 -3.57 4.41 -8.08
CA THR A 56 -2.18 4.51 -7.59
C THR A 56 -1.28 5.22 -8.58
N ASP A 57 -0.20 5.80 -8.07
CA ASP A 57 0.92 6.27 -8.88
C ASP A 57 2.26 6.05 -8.16
N ARG A 58 3.36 6.55 -8.75
CA ARG A 58 4.70 6.48 -8.15
C ARG A 58 4.85 7.27 -6.84
N GLY A 59 3.87 8.11 -6.47
CA GLY A 59 3.83 8.78 -5.18
C GLY A 59 3.26 7.90 -4.06
N CYS A 60 2.58 6.80 -4.41
CA CYS A 60 2.12 5.80 -3.45
C CYS A 60 3.33 5.07 -2.85
N ALA A 61 3.65 5.33 -1.57
CA ALA A 61 4.79 4.75 -0.88
C ALA A 61 4.43 4.17 0.50
N SER A 62 5.27 3.31 1.06
CA SER A 62 5.16 2.80 2.44
C SER A 62 3.78 2.17 2.72
N ALA A 63 3.03 2.64 3.73
CA ALA A 63 1.70 2.12 4.07
C ALA A 63 0.71 2.14 2.89
N CYS A 64 0.89 3.05 1.91
CA CYS A 64 0.10 3.04 0.69
C CYS A 64 0.34 1.77 -0.15
N GLU A 65 1.59 1.32 -0.20
CA GLU A 65 2.00 0.11 -0.91
C GLU A 65 1.57 -1.15 -0.17
N ASP A 66 1.66 -1.14 1.16
CA ASP A 66 1.13 -2.20 2.02
C ASP A 66 -0.37 -2.42 1.77
N PHE A 67 -1.15 -1.33 1.77
CA PHE A 67 -2.57 -1.37 1.41
C PHE A 67 -2.79 -1.87 -0.01
N SER A 68 -2.05 -1.32 -0.98
CA SER A 68 -2.22 -1.66 -2.40
C SER A 68 -1.89 -3.12 -2.70
N ALA A 69 -0.82 -3.65 -2.11
CA ALA A 69 -0.44 -5.07 -2.21
C ALA A 69 -1.50 -5.96 -1.57
N ALA A 70 -1.97 -5.61 -0.36
CA ALA A 70 -3.02 -6.34 0.31
C ALA A 70 -4.33 -6.39 -0.48
N VAL A 71 -4.74 -5.27 -1.11
CA VAL A 71 -5.91 -5.25 -1.99
C VAL A 71 -5.72 -6.19 -3.18
N LYS A 72 -4.56 -6.12 -3.84
CA LYS A 72 -4.27 -6.91 -5.04
C LYS A 72 -4.22 -8.42 -4.72
N ASP A 73 -3.38 -8.81 -3.77
CA ASP A 73 -3.05 -10.21 -3.53
C ASP A 73 -4.17 -10.97 -2.82
N ASN A 74 -4.99 -10.27 -2.03
CA ASN A 74 -6.21 -10.86 -1.46
C ASN A 74 -7.42 -10.77 -2.42
N GLY A 75 -7.26 -10.19 -3.61
CA GLY A 75 -8.34 -10.05 -4.60
C GLY A 75 -9.50 -9.15 -4.14
N LEU A 76 -9.22 -8.13 -3.32
CA LEU A 76 -10.24 -7.26 -2.71
C LEU A 76 -10.74 -6.17 -3.66
N GLY A 77 -9.99 -5.87 -4.71
CA GLY A 77 -10.32 -4.79 -5.65
C GLY A 77 -9.35 -4.69 -6.81
N THR A 78 -9.57 -3.69 -7.66
CA THR A 78 -8.78 -3.46 -8.87
C THR A 78 -7.88 -2.24 -8.71
N LEU A 79 -6.59 -2.39 -9.04
CA LEU A 79 -5.62 -1.31 -9.05
C LEU A 79 -5.49 -0.70 -10.45
N ILE A 80 -5.56 0.63 -10.52
CA ILE A 80 -5.50 1.40 -11.77
C ILE A 80 -4.49 2.54 -11.61
N GLY A 81 -3.73 2.83 -12.66
CA GLY A 81 -2.83 3.98 -12.71
C GLY A 81 -1.42 3.56 -13.08
N THR A 82 -0.45 3.84 -12.22
CA THR A 82 0.93 3.38 -12.40
C THR A 82 1.42 2.60 -11.19
N ARG A 83 2.48 1.81 -11.39
CA ARG A 83 3.18 1.08 -10.32
C ARG A 83 3.57 2.04 -9.19
N THR A 84 3.49 1.56 -7.96
CA THR A 84 3.82 2.33 -6.75
C THR A 84 5.32 2.60 -6.62
N ALA A 85 5.73 3.34 -5.58
CA ALA A 85 7.09 3.87 -5.44
C ALA A 85 8.19 2.80 -5.30
N GLY A 86 7.88 1.65 -4.68
CA GLY A 86 8.88 0.70 -4.20
C GLY A 86 9.66 1.22 -3.00
N ALA A 87 9.00 1.87 -2.05
CA ALA A 87 9.60 2.48 -0.87
C ALA A 87 8.90 2.00 0.41
N VAL A 88 9.05 0.72 0.72
CA VAL A 88 8.38 0.04 1.84
C VAL A 88 9.31 -1.00 2.48
N SER A 89 10.41 -0.53 3.05
CA SER A 89 11.40 -1.39 3.72
C SER A 89 10.88 -2.01 5.02
N GLY A 90 9.94 -1.34 5.69
CA GLY A 90 9.31 -1.74 6.95
C GLY A 90 9.38 -0.62 8.00
N PRO A 91 8.65 -0.74 9.14
CA PRO A 91 8.70 0.26 10.20
C PRO A 91 10.11 0.52 10.73
N SER A 92 10.47 1.79 10.77
CA SER A 92 11.76 2.25 11.29
C SER A 92 11.77 2.32 12.81
N GLN A 93 12.92 2.01 13.39
CA GLN A 93 13.27 2.32 14.77
C GLN A 93 14.26 3.49 14.80
N ALA A 94 14.08 4.40 15.76
CA ALA A 94 15.02 5.48 16.01
C ALA A 94 16.17 4.99 16.91
N TYR A 95 17.39 5.40 16.56
CA TYR A 95 18.62 5.20 17.33
C TYR A 95 19.19 6.58 17.66
N LEU A 96 19.17 6.95 18.93
CA LEU A 96 19.70 8.24 19.40
C LEU A 96 21.22 8.21 19.42
N LEU A 97 21.82 9.33 19.02
CA LEU A 97 23.27 9.57 19.05
C LEU A 97 23.64 10.51 20.21
N ASP A 98 24.91 10.53 20.58
CA ASP A 98 25.41 11.29 21.75
C ASP A 98 25.26 12.82 21.60
N ASP A 99 25.09 13.31 20.37
CA ASP A 99 24.84 14.73 20.07
C ASP A 99 23.34 15.11 20.07
N GLY A 100 22.46 14.17 20.44
CA GLY A 100 21.01 14.37 20.47
C GLY A 100 20.31 14.17 19.12
N SER A 101 21.05 13.87 18.05
CA SER A 101 20.45 13.48 16.76
C SER A 101 19.96 12.03 16.77
N ALA A 102 19.26 11.60 15.71
CA ALA A 102 18.74 10.25 15.58
C ALA A 102 18.92 9.69 14.16
N VAL A 103 19.25 8.41 14.08
CA VAL A 103 19.19 7.63 12.84
C VAL A 103 17.94 6.76 12.86
N LEU A 104 17.12 6.84 11.82
CA LEU A 104 15.99 5.93 11.62
C LEU A 104 16.41 4.80 10.70
N LEU A 105 16.34 3.56 11.18
CA LEU A 105 16.61 2.37 10.37
C LEU A 105 15.43 1.40 10.45
N PRO A 106 15.04 0.74 9.35
CA PRO A 106 14.06 -0.34 9.38
C PRO A 106 14.48 -1.42 10.38
N LYS A 107 13.58 -1.78 11.30
CA LYS A 107 13.82 -2.85 12.27
C LYS A 107 13.48 -4.23 11.72
N VAL A 108 12.58 -4.24 10.75
CA VAL A 108 12.00 -5.42 10.12
C VAL A 108 12.00 -5.20 8.61
N ARG A 109 11.98 -6.30 7.86
CA ARG A 109 11.65 -6.30 6.44
C ARG A 109 10.15 -6.45 6.30
N HIS A 110 9.53 -5.60 5.49
CA HIS A 110 8.15 -5.79 5.05
C HIS A 110 8.09 -6.73 3.86
N LEU A 111 7.11 -7.64 3.90
CA LEU A 111 6.69 -8.46 2.76
C LEU A 111 5.18 -8.30 2.61
N GLY A 112 4.68 -8.38 1.37
CA GLY A 112 3.23 -8.41 1.14
C GLY A 112 2.59 -9.74 1.51
N PRO A 113 1.27 -9.90 1.29
CA PRO A 113 0.52 -11.08 1.69
C PRO A 113 1.01 -12.39 1.06
N ALA A 114 1.49 -12.33 -0.19
CA ALA A 114 2.07 -13.47 -0.89
C ALA A 114 3.55 -13.71 -0.51
N ARG A 115 4.06 -13.00 0.51
CA ARG A 115 5.46 -13.00 0.98
C ARG A 115 6.46 -12.47 -0.04
N GLU A 116 5.97 -11.68 -0.99
CA GLU A 116 6.75 -11.00 -2.00
C GLU A 116 7.43 -9.75 -1.44
N ILE A 117 8.58 -9.41 -2.02
CA ILE A 117 9.28 -8.16 -1.71
C ILE A 117 8.63 -7.05 -2.53
N ILE A 118 8.14 -6.02 -1.86
CA ILE A 118 7.59 -4.81 -2.49
C ILE A 118 8.64 -3.68 -2.49
N ASP A 119 9.48 -3.62 -1.45
CA ASP A 119 10.55 -2.63 -1.35
C ASP A 119 11.46 -2.68 -2.57
N THR A 120 11.83 -1.51 -3.11
CA THR A 120 12.56 -1.30 -4.37
C THR A 120 11.85 -1.75 -5.66
N ILE A 121 10.68 -2.39 -5.57
CA ILE A 121 9.96 -2.98 -6.71
C ILE A 121 8.64 -2.25 -6.98
N GLY A 122 7.86 -1.97 -5.94
CA GLY A 122 6.52 -1.42 -6.01
C GLY A 122 5.45 -2.43 -6.45
N VAL A 123 4.19 -2.13 -6.15
CA VAL A 123 3.02 -2.95 -6.48
C VAL A 123 2.57 -2.65 -7.92
N PRO A 124 2.44 -3.67 -8.79
CA PRO A 124 1.94 -3.48 -10.14
C PRO A 124 0.42 -3.29 -10.18
N VAL A 125 -0.05 -2.45 -11.10
CA VAL A 125 -1.48 -2.20 -11.34
C VAL A 125 -2.09 -3.25 -12.28
N ASP A 126 -3.40 -3.47 -12.16
CA ASP A 126 -4.16 -4.33 -13.08
C ASP A 126 -4.46 -3.60 -14.39
N HIS A 127 -4.67 -2.29 -14.32
CA HIS A 127 -4.85 -1.43 -15.50
C HIS A 127 -3.88 -0.26 -15.48
N TYR A 128 -2.97 -0.25 -16.45
CA TYR A 128 -2.05 0.85 -16.65
C TYR A 128 -2.79 2.07 -17.24
N ALA A 129 -2.77 3.19 -16.52
CA ALA A 129 -3.44 4.43 -16.88
C ALA A 129 -2.69 5.65 -16.31
N PRO A 130 -1.48 5.96 -16.82
CA PRO A 130 -0.69 7.10 -16.35
C PRO A 130 -1.38 8.43 -16.68
N ILE A 131 -1.23 9.41 -15.79
CA ILE A 131 -1.58 10.81 -16.09
C ILE A 131 -0.49 11.40 -17.00
N THR A 132 -0.89 11.95 -18.15
CA THR A 132 0.02 12.70 -19.04
C THR A 132 -0.09 14.21 -18.83
N ALA A 133 0.87 14.98 -19.36
CA ALA A 133 0.80 16.44 -19.32
C ALA A 133 -0.44 16.98 -20.07
N LEU A 134 -0.83 16.35 -21.17
CA LEU A 134 -2.05 16.71 -21.90
C LEU A 134 -3.29 16.47 -21.06
N ASP A 135 -3.33 15.37 -20.31
CA ASP A 135 -4.44 15.07 -19.41
C ASP A 135 -4.60 16.14 -18.34
N LEU A 136 -3.50 16.56 -17.72
CA LEU A 136 -3.50 17.69 -16.77
C LEU A 136 -3.96 19.00 -17.43
N ALA A 137 -3.46 19.30 -18.63
CA ALA A 137 -3.81 20.52 -19.36
C ALA A 137 -5.29 20.56 -19.81
N THR A 138 -5.91 19.39 -19.99
CA THR A 138 -7.29 19.26 -20.48
C THR A 138 -8.29 18.84 -19.39
N GLY A 139 -7.84 18.69 -18.14
CA GLY A 139 -8.67 18.25 -17.03
C GLY A 139 -9.17 16.81 -17.15
N ARG A 140 -8.50 15.97 -17.97
CA ARG A 140 -8.84 14.55 -18.13
C ARG A 140 -8.14 13.72 -17.06
N ASP A 141 -8.85 12.73 -16.51
CA ASP A 141 -8.24 11.74 -15.61
C ASP A 141 -8.40 10.33 -16.19
N PRO A 142 -7.35 9.75 -16.79
CA PRO A 142 -7.39 8.40 -17.36
C PRO A 142 -7.71 7.31 -16.33
N GLY A 143 -7.24 7.48 -15.09
CA GLY A 143 -7.45 6.50 -14.02
C GLY A 143 -8.91 6.49 -13.58
N VAL A 144 -9.50 7.66 -13.36
CA VAL A 144 -10.94 7.80 -13.04
C VAL A 144 -11.81 7.34 -14.21
N ALA A 145 -11.47 7.71 -15.45
CA ALA A 145 -12.21 7.26 -16.62
C ALA A 145 -12.21 5.73 -16.75
N LYS A 146 -11.05 5.09 -16.49
CA LYS A 146 -10.97 3.63 -16.47
C LYS A 146 -11.75 3.01 -15.31
N ALA A 147 -11.72 3.62 -14.13
CA ALA A 147 -12.50 3.17 -12.98
C ALA A 147 -14.01 3.17 -13.26
N LEU A 148 -14.52 4.26 -13.85
CA LEU A 148 -15.93 4.40 -14.23
C LEU A 148 -16.37 3.41 -15.31
N ALA A 149 -15.46 2.92 -16.14
CA ALA A 149 -15.76 1.91 -17.15
C ALA A 149 -15.81 0.46 -16.60
N LEU A 150 -15.47 0.25 -15.32
CA LEU A 150 -15.46 -1.06 -14.66
C LEU A 150 -16.61 -1.25 -13.65
N VAL A 151 -17.39 -0.21 -13.40
CA VAL A 151 -18.53 -0.22 -12.45
C VAL A 151 -19.85 -0.50 -13.15
#